data_AF-A0A7K4D304-F1
#
_entry.id   AF-A0A7K4D304-F1
#
_cell.length_a   1.000
_cell.length_b   1.000
_cell.length_c   1.000
_cell.angle_alpha   90.00
_cell.angle_beta   90.00
_cell.angle_gamma   90.00
#
_symmetry.space_group_name_H-M   'P 1'
#
loop_
_entity.id
_entity.type
_entity.pdbx_description
1 polymer ?
#
loop_
_entity_poly.entity_id
_entity_poly.type
_entity_poly.pdbx_seq_one_letter_code
_entity_poly.pdbx_strand_id
1 'polypeptide(L)'
;MASERPGEELEQIAARVVESLEELIAVMKEAAKQISCGRPVEEVQVHDWQLYLARRNPEDGESCIEAIVCTMDLEDYISLI
;
A
#
# COMPACT_ATOMS: atom_id res chain seq x y z
N MET A 1 -33.88 15.96 14.13
CA MET A 1 -33.15 15.06 13.21
C MET A 1 -31.73 14.93 13.75
N ALA A 2 -31.18 13.72 13.69
CA ALA A 2 -30.25 13.13 14.63
C ALA A 2 -29.06 14.02 15.06
N SER A 3 -28.86 14.10 16.37
CA SER A 3 -27.58 14.45 16.97
C SER A 3 -26.76 13.15 16.98
N GLU A 4 -26.03 12.88 15.90
CA GLU A 4 -25.03 11.82 15.87
C GLU A 4 -23.95 12.18 16.90
N ARG A 5 -23.64 11.23 17.79
CA ARG A 5 -22.72 11.51 18.90
C ARG A 5 -21.30 11.55 18.31
N PRO A 6 -20.44 12.51 18.68
CA PRO A 6 -19.08 12.60 18.14
C PRO A 6 -18.22 11.33 18.35
N GLY A 7 -18.63 10.42 19.24
CA GLY A 7 -18.00 9.10 19.37
C GLY A 7 -18.32 8.13 18.23
N GLU A 8 -19.52 8.19 17.63
CA GLU A 8 -19.92 7.29 16.53
C GLU A 8 -19.15 7.60 15.24
N GLU A 9 -18.89 8.89 14.96
CA GLU A 9 -18.05 9.30 13.83
C GLU A 9 -16.60 8.80 13.98
N LEU A 10 -16.02 8.93 15.18
CA LEU A 10 -14.67 8.46 15.47
C LEU A 10 -14.54 6.93 15.37
N GLU A 11 -15.55 6.19 15.85
CA GLU A 11 -15.60 4.73 15.72
C GLU A 11 -15.68 4.30 14.25
N GLN A 12 -16.48 4.98 13.44
CA GLN A 12 -16.57 4.71 12.00
C GLN A 12 -15.26 5.01 11.27
N ILE A 13 -14.60 6.12 11.61
CA ILE A 13 -13.27 6.45 11.06
C ILE A 13 -12.26 5.38 11.44
N ALA A 14 -12.21 4.98 12.72
CA ALA A 14 -11.29 3.95 13.19
C ALA A 14 -11.53 2.61 12.47
N ALA A 15 -12.79 2.21 12.29
CA ALA A 15 -13.14 0.98 11.57
C ALA A 15 -12.65 1.01 10.12
N ARG A 16 -12.85 2.13 9.40
CA ARG A 16 -12.36 2.30 8.02
C ARG A 16 -10.84 2.25 7.91
N VAL A 17 -10.13 2.84 8.87
CA VAL A 17 -8.66 2.79 8.93
C VAL A 17 -8.20 1.33 9.10
N VAL A 18 -8.84 0.57 9.99
CA VAL A 18 -8.50 -0.85 10.19
C VAL A 18 -8.75 -1.65 8.92
N GLU A 19 -9.90 -1.48 8.28
CA GLU A 19 -10.25 -2.15 7.02
C GLU A 19 -9.20 -1.86 5.93
N SER A 20 -8.80 -0.60 5.77
CA SER A 20 -7.76 -0.20 4.80
C SER A 20 -6.40 -0.85 5.09
N LEU A 21 -6.04 -1.01 6.36
CA LEU A 21 -4.79 -1.68 6.76
C LEU A 21 -4.85 -3.19 6.51
N GLU A 22 -5.99 -3.83 6.74
CA GLU A 22 -6.20 -5.25 6.47
C GLU A 22 -6.08 -5.54 4.96
N GLU A 23 -6.67 -4.69 4.12
CA GLU A 23 -6.53 -4.75 2.66
C GLU A 23 -5.07 -4.61 2.21
N LEU A 24 -4.34 -3.63 2.76
CA LEU A 24 -2.93 -3.43 2.44
C LEU A 24 -2.07 -4.65 2.83
N ILE A 25 -2.33 -5.25 3.99
CA ILE A 25 -1.63 -6.48 4.41
C ILE A 25 -1.93 -7.64 3.44
N ALA A 26 -3.17 -7.76 2.97
CA ALA A 26 -3.54 -8.78 2.00
C ALA A 26 -2.79 -8.59 0.66
N VAL A 27 -2.72 -7.35 0.18
CA VAL A 27 -1.95 -6.94 -1.01
C VAL A 27 -0.47 -7.31 -0.87
N MET A 28 0.16 -6.96 0.26
CA MET A 28 1.57 -7.29 0.50
C MET A 28 1.83 -8.80 0.52
N LYS A 29 0.92 -9.59 1.10
CA LYS A 29 1.03 -11.06 1.13
C LYS A 29 0.94 -11.66 -0.26
N GLU A 30 0.04 -11.16 -1.11
CA GLU A 30 -0.09 -11.64 -2.48
C GLU A 30 1.13 -11.28 -3.33
N ALA A 31 1.66 -10.05 -3.19
CA ALA A 31 2.93 -9.67 -3.82
C ALA A 31 4.08 -10.59 -3.38
N ALA A 32 4.24 -10.82 -2.07
CA ALA A 32 5.28 -11.69 -1.53
C ALA A 32 5.16 -13.14 -2.05
N LYS A 33 3.93 -13.65 -2.17
CA LYS A 33 3.67 -14.97 -2.75
C LYS A 33 4.12 -15.05 -4.21
N GLN A 34 3.76 -14.07 -5.03
CA GLN A 34 4.17 -14.03 -6.44
C GLN A 34 5.69 -13.99 -6.59
N ILE A 35 6.37 -13.14 -5.81
CA ILE A 35 7.83 -13.06 -5.77
C ILE A 35 8.44 -14.40 -5.35
N SER A 36 7.89 -15.04 -4.31
CA SER A 36 8.38 -16.35 -3.84
C SER A 36 8.21 -17.47 -4.86
N CYS A 37 7.28 -17.33 -5.80
CA CYS A 37 7.10 -18.22 -6.94
C CYS A 37 8.06 -17.92 -8.11
N GLY A 38 8.99 -16.98 -7.95
CA GLY A 38 9.98 -16.61 -8.95
C GLY A 38 9.49 -15.59 -9.98
N ARG A 39 8.34 -14.95 -9.74
CA ARG A 39 7.89 -13.86 -10.61
C ARG A 39 8.81 -12.64 -10.43
N PRO A 40 9.28 -12.02 -11.53
CA PRO A 40 10.01 -10.76 -11.46
C PRO A 40 9.18 -9.68 -10.76
N VAL A 41 9.84 -8.83 -9.98
CA VAL A 41 9.17 -7.78 -9.18
C VAL A 41 8.39 -6.80 -10.08
N GLU A 42 8.89 -6.56 -11.29
CA GLU A 42 8.29 -5.72 -12.32
C GLU A 42 6.99 -6.29 -12.91
N GLU A 43 6.75 -7.60 -12.73
CA GLU A 43 5.58 -8.32 -13.24
C GLU A 43 4.54 -8.62 -12.14
N VAL A 44 4.83 -8.27 -10.88
CA VAL A 44 3.91 -8.50 -9.76
C VAL A 44 2.66 -7.65 -9.95
N GLN A 45 1.48 -8.28 -9.83
CA GLN A 45 0.19 -7.61 -9.93
C GLN A 45 -0.60 -7.78 -8.64
N VAL A 46 -1.11 -6.68 -8.08
CA VAL A 46 -1.87 -6.67 -6.82
C VAL A 46 -3.20 -5.93 -6.95
N HIS A 47 -4.05 -6.41 -7.86
CA HIS A 47 -5.38 -5.84 -8.14
C HIS A 47 -5.32 -4.33 -8.43
N ASP A 48 -6.13 -3.53 -7.74
CA ASP A 48 -6.28 -2.10 -7.92
C ASP A 48 -5.17 -1.27 -7.23
N TRP A 49 -4.21 -1.94 -6.59
CA TRP A 49 -3.13 -1.29 -5.86
C TRP A 49 -1.89 -1.10 -6.73
N GLN A 50 -1.29 0.08 -6.64
CA GLN A 50 -0.05 0.39 -7.34
C GLN A 50 1.16 0.00 -6.49
N LEU A 51 2.06 -0.79 -7.07
CA LEU A 51 3.37 -1.09 -6.50
C LEU A 51 4.40 -0.11 -7.07
N TYR A 52 5.03 0.64 -6.19
CA TYR A 52 6.13 1.53 -6.54
C TYR A 52 7.45 0.82 -6.30
N LEU A 53 8.26 0.73 -7.35
CA LEU A 53 9.53 0.04 -7.31
C LEU A 53 10.67 1.06 -7.25
N ALA A 54 11.52 0.93 -6.24
CA ALA A 54 12.71 1.75 -6.09
C ALA A 54 13.93 0.87 -5.95
N ARG A 55 15.05 1.27 -6.56
CA ARG A 55 16.33 0.62 -6.33
C ARG A 55 17.02 1.28 -5.14
N ARG A 56 17.57 0.46 -4.24
CA ARG A 56 18.30 0.95 -3.07
C ARG A 56 19.46 1.86 -3.45
N ASN A 57 20.14 1.57 -4.56
CA ASN A 57 21.11 2.46 -5.19
C ASN A 57 20.74 2.67 -6.67
N PRO A 58 20.24 3.85 -7.06
CA PRO A 58 19.80 4.13 -8.44
C PRO A 58 20.91 3.98 -9.48
N GLU A 59 22.16 4.20 -9.09
CA GLU A 59 23.32 4.11 -10.00
C GLU A 59 23.81 2.66 -10.21
N ASP A 60 23.33 1.73 -9.40
CA ASP A 60 23.70 0.32 -9.42
C ASP A 60 22.51 -0.54 -9.89
N GLY A 61 22.61 -1.06 -11.12
CA GLY A 61 21.61 -1.91 -11.75
C GLY A 61 21.47 -3.30 -11.12
N GLU A 62 22.38 -3.71 -10.24
CA GLU A 62 22.28 -4.94 -9.46
C GLU A 62 21.78 -4.70 -8.03
N SER A 63 21.58 -3.44 -7.63
CA SER A 63 21.09 -3.13 -6.30
C SER A 63 19.69 -3.70 -6.06
N CYS A 64 19.44 -4.12 -4.81
CA CYS A 64 18.15 -4.65 -4.38
C CYS A 64 17.01 -3.70 -4.74
N ILE A 65 15.93 -4.27 -5.28
CA ILE A 65 14.68 -3.55 -5.52
C ILE A 65 13.83 -3.60 -4.24
N GLU A 66 13.35 -2.45 -3.83
CA GLU A 66 12.37 -2.27 -2.77
C GLU A 66 11.02 -1.96 -3.43
N ALA A 67 9.98 -2.66 -2.99
CA ALA A 67 8.61 -2.44 -3.44
C ALA A 67 7.80 -1.79 -2.32
N ILE A 68 7.12 -0.70 -2.63
CA ILE A 68 6.32 0.10 -1.70
C ILE A 68 4.86 0.09 -2.18
N VAL A 69 3.94 -0.17 -1.26
CA VAL A 69 2.49 -0.01 -1.45
C VAL A 69 2.05 1.15 -0.58
N CYS A 70 1.32 2.10 -1.15
CA CYS A 70 0.79 3.26 -0.43
C CYS A 70 -0.74 3.16 -0.31
N THR A 71 -1.29 3.54 0.85
CA THR A 71 -2.75 3.72 1.06
C THR A 71 -3.30 5.01 0.49
N MET A 72 -2.44 5.79 -0.14
CA MET A 72 -2.73 7.08 -0.74
C MET A 72 -1.97 7.17 -2.05
N ASP A 73 -2.54 7.84 -3.04
CA ASP A 73 -1.87 8.03 -4.33
C ASP A 73 -0.53 8.76 -4.13
N LEU A 74 0.46 8.42 -4.96
CA LEU A 74 1.81 8.97 -4.82
C LEU A 74 1.81 10.50 -5.01
N GLU A 75 0.97 11.03 -5.89
CA GLU A 75 0.83 12.47 -6.11
C GLU A 75 0.33 13.20 -4.86
N ASP A 76 -0.64 12.61 -4.16
CA ASP A 76 -1.16 13.11 -2.89
C ASP A 76 -0.11 13.00 -1.79
N TYR A 77 0.66 11.91 -1.76
CA TYR A 77 1.78 11.74 -0.83
C TYR A 77 2.86 12.80 -1.04
N ILE A 78 3.30 13.01 -2.28
CA ILE A 78 4.28 14.04 -2.64
C ILE A 78 3.77 15.43 -2.27
N SER A 79 2.47 15.68 -2.37
CA SER A 79 1.89 16.97 -2.00
C SER A 79 1.91 17.28 -0.50
N LEU A 80 2.18 16.28 0.36
CA LEU A 80 2.29 16.46 1.82
C LEU A 80 3.71 16.74 2.33
N ILE A 81 4.74 16.52 1.51
CA ILE A 81 6.18 16.66 1.86
C ILE A 81 6.81 17.86 1.17
#